data_AF-X2AMH7-F1
#
_entry.id   AF-X2AMH7-F1
#
_cell.length_a   1.000
_cell.length_b   1.000
_cell.length_c   1.000
_cell.angle_alpha   90.00
_cell.angle_beta   90.00
_cell.angle_gamma   90.00
#
_symmetry.space_group_name_H-M   'P 1'
#
loop_
_entity.id
_entity.type
_entity.pdbx_description
1 polymer ?
#
loop_
_entity_poly.entity_id
_entity_poly.type
_entity_poly.pdbx_seq_one_letter_code
_entity_poly.pdbx_strand_id
1 'polypeptide(L)'
;MQGVTTKRDSIPHKVGMSFVTYSTGSWVNPLRDKSGAYVFLPDGEAKELQCKQPESVVLRGPVASSVTTFLPLVTQTVTLFAVSGYFDLGTQGNWVFIENVVNLLGQDNTELAMRLKTNIRNTDGTFFTDLNGFQGIYRKKGKERS
;
A
#
# COMPACT_ATOMS: atom_id res chain seq x y z
N MET A 1 -2.63 0.92 9.63
CA MET A 1 -1.38 1.49 10.20
C MET A 1 -1.43 3.02 10.13
N GLN A 2 -1.00 3.75 11.18
CA GLN A 2 -1.10 5.22 11.24
C GLN A 2 0.23 5.96 11.52
N GLY A 3 1.29 5.26 11.94
CA GLY A 3 2.61 5.83 12.20
C GLY A 3 3.67 4.76 12.42
N VAL A 4 4.94 5.15 12.31
CA VAL A 4 6.13 4.34 12.59
C VAL A 4 7.04 5.13 13.51
N THR A 5 7.66 4.45 14.48
CA THR A 5 8.71 5.04 15.32
C THR A 5 9.94 4.17 15.22
N THR A 6 11.08 4.76 14.87
CA THR A 6 12.36 4.06 14.86
C THR A 6 12.93 4.06 16.27
N LYS A 7 13.46 2.94 16.75
CA LYS A 7 14.08 2.87 18.09
C LYS A 7 15.32 3.75 18.24
N ARG A 8 15.98 4.11 17.12
CA ARG A 8 17.23 4.89 17.11
C ARG A 8 17.02 6.36 17.42
N ASP A 9 16.01 6.97 16.80
CA ASP A 9 15.74 8.40 16.93
C ASP A 9 14.56 8.67 17.88
N SER A 10 13.73 7.66 18.16
CA SER A 10 12.47 7.80 18.92
C SER A 10 11.52 8.84 18.31
N ILE A 11 11.68 9.15 17.01
CA ILE A 11 10.85 10.13 16.32
C ILE A 11 9.66 9.40 15.66
N PRO A 12 8.41 9.80 15.99
CA PRO A 12 7.25 9.26 15.30
C PRO A 12 7.12 9.88 13.89
N HIS A 13 7.17 9.04 12.88
CA HIS A 13 6.85 9.38 11.50
C HIS A 13 5.39 9.03 11.21
N LYS A 14 4.62 10.00 10.69
CA LYS A 14 3.23 9.78 10.31
C LYS A 14 3.18 9.04 8.98
N VAL A 15 2.69 7.81 9.02
CA VAL A 15 2.54 6.93 7.85
C VAL A 15 1.17 6.25 7.95
N GLY A 16 0.22 6.77 7.17
CA GLY A 16 -1.09 6.16 6.98
C GLY A 16 -1.02 5.15 5.85
N MET A 17 -1.55 3.95 6.07
CA MET A 17 -1.74 2.94 5.03
C MET A 17 -3.23 2.69 4.81
N SER A 18 -3.66 2.74 3.55
CA SER A 18 -5.05 2.52 3.15
C SER A 18 -5.12 1.79 1.82
N PHE A 19 -6.30 1.26 1.48
CA PHE A 19 -6.58 0.68 0.17
C PHE A 19 -7.55 1.54 -0.60
N VAL A 20 -7.38 1.57 -1.91
CA VAL A 20 -8.26 2.28 -2.84
C VAL A 20 -8.59 1.38 -4.02
N THR A 21 -9.72 1.64 -4.66
CA THR A 21 -10.15 0.93 -5.86
C THR A 21 -10.35 1.90 -7.02
N TYR A 22 -9.98 1.47 -8.21
CA TYR A 22 -10.33 2.10 -9.47
C TYR A 22 -11.34 1.23 -10.20
N SER A 23 -12.32 1.85 -10.84
CA SER A 23 -13.30 1.19 -11.70
C SER A 23 -12.93 1.43 -13.16
N THR A 24 -13.47 0.63 -14.06
CA THR A 24 -13.28 0.82 -15.50
C THR A 24 -14.57 0.71 -16.30
N GLY A 25 -14.54 1.31 -17.50
CA GLY A 25 -15.75 1.61 -18.28
C GLY A 25 -16.54 2.77 -17.69
N SER A 26 -17.36 3.43 -18.51
CA SER A 26 -18.22 4.51 -18.03
C SER A 26 -19.67 4.20 -18.38
N TRP A 27 -20.53 4.17 -17.37
CA TRP A 27 -21.99 4.15 -17.59
C TRP A 27 -22.47 5.43 -18.29
N VAL A 28 -21.75 6.54 -18.12
CA VAL A 28 -22.07 7.85 -18.72
C VAL A 28 -21.59 7.92 -20.17
N ASN A 29 -20.54 7.17 -20.54
CA ASN A 29 -20.08 7.05 -21.92
C ASN A 29 -19.77 5.58 -22.27
N PRO A 30 -20.77 4.83 -22.77
CA PRO A 30 -20.64 3.41 -23.09
C PRO A 30 -19.62 3.09 -24.19
N LEU A 31 -19.22 4.08 -24.99
CA LEU A 31 -18.24 3.94 -26.07
C LEU A 31 -16.79 4.16 -25.60
N ARG A 32 -16.58 4.52 -24.34
CA ARG A 32 -15.24 4.71 -23.80
C ARG A 32 -14.54 3.36 -23.64
N ASP A 33 -13.30 3.30 -24.10
CA ASP A 33 -12.44 2.13 -23.93
C ASP A 33 -12.32 1.74 -22.45
N LYS A 34 -12.25 0.43 -22.21
CA LYS A 34 -12.13 -0.17 -20.87
C LYS A 34 -10.69 -0.58 -20.61
N SER A 35 -10.31 -0.64 -19.33
CA SER A 35 -9.06 -1.27 -18.88
C SER A 35 -9.05 -2.73 -19.33
N GLY A 36 -7.86 -3.28 -19.47
CA GLY A 36 -7.67 -4.69 -19.80
C GLY A 36 -6.31 -5.19 -19.34
N ALA A 37 -5.86 -6.30 -19.90
CA ALA A 37 -4.61 -6.95 -19.48
C ALA A 37 -3.35 -6.06 -19.60
N TYR A 38 -3.37 -5.09 -20.53
CA TYR A 38 -2.22 -4.24 -20.83
C TYR A 38 -2.43 -2.76 -20.53
N VAL A 39 -3.68 -2.30 -20.53
CA VAL A 39 -4.00 -0.87 -20.48
C VAL A 39 -4.75 -0.57 -19.20
N PHE A 40 -4.22 0.38 -18.43
CA PHE A 40 -4.88 0.96 -17.26
C PHE A 40 -5.65 2.22 -17.68
N LEU A 41 -6.97 2.13 -17.77
CA LEU A 41 -7.88 3.24 -18.13
C LEU A 41 -8.98 3.40 -17.06
N PRO A 42 -8.64 3.95 -15.88
CA PRO A 42 -9.61 4.16 -14.82
C PRO A 42 -10.73 5.11 -15.28
N ASP A 43 -11.94 4.90 -14.79
CA ASP A 43 -13.12 5.74 -15.07
C ASP A 43 -13.20 7.03 -14.24
N GLY A 44 -12.27 7.21 -13.30
CA GLY A 44 -12.14 8.40 -12.49
C GLY A 44 -11.07 8.26 -11.43
N GLU A 45 -11.15 9.10 -10.40
CA GLU A 45 -10.25 9.02 -9.26
C GLU A 45 -10.50 7.76 -8.41
N ALA A 46 -9.45 7.32 -7.72
CA ALA A 46 -9.52 6.18 -6.82
C ALA A 46 -10.50 6.45 -5.67
N LYS A 47 -11.35 5.48 -5.38
CA LYS A 47 -12.27 5.51 -4.23
C LYS A 47 -11.64 4.76 -3.06
N GLU A 48 -11.77 5.28 -1.84
CA GLU A 48 -11.26 4.57 -0.65
C GLU A 48 -12.06 3.29 -0.43
N LEU A 49 -11.34 2.19 -0.15
CA LEU A 49 -11.96 0.93 0.24
C LEU A 49 -12.58 1.10 1.62
N GLN A 50 -13.88 1.34 1.67
CA GLN A 50 -14.56 1.64 2.92
C GLN A 50 -14.71 0.38 3.77
N CYS A 51 -14.29 0.49 5.03
CA CYS A 51 -14.59 -0.48 6.07
C CYS A 51 -14.90 0.31 7.35
N LYS A 52 -16.16 0.29 7.80
CA LYS A 52 -16.59 1.13 8.93
C LYS A 52 -15.89 0.71 10.23
N GLN A 53 -15.75 -0.58 10.46
CA GLN A 53 -15.15 -1.16 11.66
C GLN A 53 -14.43 -2.45 11.27
N PRO A 54 -13.16 -2.37 10.83
CA PRO A 54 -12.41 -3.57 10.50
C PRO A 54 -12.09 -4.37 11.75
N GLU A 55 -12.34 -5.67 11.73
CA GLU A 55 -11.89 -6.57 12.77
C GLU A 55 -10.38 -6.74 12.68
N SER A 56 -9.72 -6.80 13.85
CA SER A 56 -8.29 -7.03 13.91
C SER A 56 -7.90 -8.00 15.00
N VAL A 57 -6.92 -8.84 14.70
CA VAL A 57 -6.32 -9.81 15.62
C VAL A 57 -4.89 -9.39 15.87
N VAL A 58 -4.52 -9.29 17.14
CA VAL A 58 -3.17 -8.93 17.57
C VAL A 58 -2.50 -10.16 18.15
N LEU A 59 -1.36 -10.55 17.57
CA LEU A 59 -0.51 -11.60 18.10
C LEU A 59 0.76 -10.96 18.65
N ARG A 60 1.08 -11.26 19.92
CA ARG A 60 2.30 -10.79 20.56
C ARG A 60 3.10 -11.99 21.04
N GLY A 61 4.29 -12.15 20.48
CA GLY A 61 5.25 -13.17 20.88
C GLY A 61 6.64 -12.58 21.13
N PRO A 62 7.52 -13.36 21.78
CA PRO A 62 8.89 -12.93 22.06
C PRO A 62 9.76 -12.78 20.80
N VAL A 63 9.39 -13.46 19.70
CA VAL A 63 10.12 -13.42 18.42
C VAL A 63 9.48 -12.46 17.42
N ALA A 64 8.16 -12.34 17.42
CA ALA A 64 7.44 -11.48 16.50
C ALA A 64 6.14 -10.97 17.13
N SER A 65 5.73 -9.78 16.73
CA SER A 65 4.40 -9.23 17.01
C SER A 65 3.73 -8.86 15.70
N SER A 66 2.47 -9.24 15.53
CA SER A 66 1.72 -8.94 14.31
C SER A 66 0.31 -8.44 14.61
N VAL A 67 -0.21 -7.69 13.65
CA VAL A 67 -1.61 -7.25 13.61
C VAL A 67 -2.19 -7.66 12.27
N THR A 68 -3.18 -8.55 12.30
CA THR A 68 -3.96 -8.95 11.14
C THR A 68 -5.27 -8.19 11.14
N THR A 69 -5.60 -7.52 10.04
CA THR A 69 -6.82 -6.73 9.87
C THR A 69 -7.62 -7.28 8.69
N PHE A 70 -8.91 -7.53 8.90
CA PHE A 70 -9.81 -8.07 7.89
C PHE A 70 -10.57 -6.93 7.21
N LEU A 71 -10.21 -6.65 5.95
CA LEU A 71 -10.86 -5.67 5.08
C LEU A 71 -11.67 -6.40 3.99
N PRO A 72 -12.66 -5.76 3.33
CA PRO A 72 -13.56 -6.44 2.40
C PRO A 72 -12.88 -7.25 1.28
N LEU A 73 -11.74 -6.78 0.75
CA LEU A 73 -11.01 -7.43 -0.34
C LEU A 73 -9.59 -7.88 0.06
N VAL A 74 -9.17 -7.57 1.28
CA VAL A 74 -7.79 -7.73 1.72
C VAL A 74 -7.74 -8.19 3.17
N THR A 75 -7.09 -9.31 3.42
CA THR A 75 -6.59 -9.63 4.76
C THR A 75 -5.16 -9.11 4.86
N GLN A 76 -4.96 -8.05 5.63
CA GLN A 76 -3.66 -7.41 5.79
C GLN A 76 -3.02 -7.82 7.11
N THR A 77 -1.80 -8.35 7.05
CA THR A 77 -0.99 -8.67 8.22
C THR A 77 0.24 -7.77 8.26
N VAL A 78 0.42 -7.04 9.36
CA VAL A 78 1.62 -6.22 9.61
C VAL A 78 2.42 -6.86 10.73
N THR A 79 3.68 -7.20 10.48
CA THR A 79 4.54 -7.94 11.41
C THR A 79 5.81 -7.17 11.74
N LEU A 80 6.16 -7.16 13.01
CA LEU A 80 7.44 -6.68 13.55
C LEU A 80 8.20 -7.85 14.16
N PHE A 81 9.42 -8.08 13.69
CA PHE A 81 10.29 -9.12 14.23
C PHE A 81 11.18 -8.55 15.34
N ALA A 82 11.22 -9.25 16.47
CA ALA A 82 12.07 -8.95 17.62
C ALA A 82 13.43 -9.65 17.52
N VAL A 83 14.02 -9.69 16.32
CA VAL A 83 15.28 -10.39 16.06
C VAL A 83 16.40 -9.36 15.98
N SER A 84 17.37 -9.45 16.89
CA SER A 84 18.63 -8.69 16.85
C SER A 84 19.79 -9.68 16.71
N GLY A 85 20.50 -9.66 15.58
CA GLY A 85 21.60 -10.60 15.33
C GLY A 85 22.40 -10.29 14.06
N TYR A 86 23.62 -10.85 13.96
CA TYR A 86 24.64 -10.54 12.94
C TYR A 86 24.56 -11.40 11.66
N PHE A 87 23.78 -12.48 11.66
CA PHE A 87 23.48 -13.27 10.46
C PHE A 87 22.22 -12.72 9.76
N ASP A 88 22.05 -13.02 8.46
CA ASP A 88 21.08 -12.50 7.45
C ASP A 88 19.62 -12.22 7.90
N LEU A 89 19.22 -12.71 9.09
CA LEU A 89 18.00 -12.30 9.80
C LEU A 89 18.11 -10.93 10.51
N GLY A 90 19.31 -10.35 10.60
CA GLY A 90 19.65 -9.12 11.33
C GLY A 90 19.08 -7.84 10.74
N THR A 91 18.73 -7.85 9.46
CA THR A 91 18.03 -6.73 8.81
C THR A 91 16.54 -6.75 9.10
N GLN A 92 15.93 -7.92 9.30
CA GLN A 92 14.48 -8.06 9.52
C GLN A 92 13.99 -7.33 10.77
N GLY A 93 14.80 -7.22 11.83
CA GLY A 93 14.45 -6.43 13.02
C GLY A 93 14.34 -4.92 12.78
N ASN A 94 14.78 -4.42 11.61
CA ASN A 94 14.74 -2.99 11.27
C ASN A 94 13.58 -2.62 10.34
N TRP A 95 12.82 -3.59 9.83
CA TRP A 95 11.77 -3.36 8.84
C TRP A 95 10.39 -3.70 9.40
N VAL A 96 9.37 -3.06 8.82
CA VAL A 96 7.97 -3.43 9.02
C VAL A 96 7.58 -4.36 7.88
N PHE A 97 7.16 -5.58 8.18
CA PHE A 97 6.71 -6.54 7.18
C PHE A 97 5.21 -6.37 6.95
N ILE A 98 4.81 -6.30 5.69
CA ILE A 98 3.41 -6.14 5.29
C ILE A 98 3.08 -7.27 4.32
N GLU A 99 2.11 -8.07 4.69
CA GLU A 99 1.51 -9.10 3.85
C GLU A 99 0.07 -8.72 3.56
N ASN A 100 -0.32 -8.81 2.27
CA ASN A 100 -1.69 -8.55 1.84
C ASN A 100 -2.20 -9.78 1.09
N VAL A 101 -3.11 -10.54 1.71
CA VAL A 101 -3.85 -11.60 1.03
C VAL A 101 -5.06 -10.96 0.38
N VAL A 102 -5.01 -10.85 -0.96
CA VAL A 102 -6.03 -10.15 -1.75
C VAL A 102 -6.98 -11.16 -2.38
N ASN A 103 -8.29 -10.94 -2.23
CA ASN A 103 -9.33 -11.72 -2.89
C ASN A 103 -10.23 -10.80 -3.73
N LEU A 104 -10.13 -10.91 -5.05
CA LEU A 104 -10.93 -10.15 -6.01
C LEU A 104 -12.02 -11.00 -6.68
N LEU A 105 -12.30 -12.22 -6.18
CA LEU A 105 -13.37 -13.04 -6.73
C LEU A 105 -14.72 -12.30 -6.63
N GLY A 106 -15.45 -12.28 -7.76
CA GLY A 106 -16.71 -11.55 -7.87
C GLY A 106 -16.57 -10.03 -8.00
N GLN A 107 -15.34 -9.50 -8.11
CA GLN A 107 -15.09 -8.08 -8.40
C GLN A 107 -14.79 -7.92 -9.89
N ASP A 108 -15.79 -7.51 -10.67
CA ASP A 108 -15.60 -7.16 -12.08
C ASP A 108 -15.15 -5.70 -12.22
N ASN A 109 -14.34 -5.42 -13.25
CA ASN A 109 -13.90 -4.07 -13.61
C ASN A 109 -13.29 -3.28 -12.45
N THR A 110 -12.62 -3.96 -11.52
CA THR A 110 -12.09 -3.36 -10.29
C THR A 110 -10.58 -3.58 -10.20
N GLU A 111 -9.86 -2.50 -9.99
CA GLU A 111 -8.42 -2.53 -9.74
C GLU A 111 -8.13 -2.03 -8.32
N LEU A 112 -7.42 -2.84 -7.53
CA LEU A 112 -7.09 -2.53 -6.14
C LEU A 112 -5.66 -1.97 -6.05
N ALA A 113 -5.49 -0.89 -5.30
CA ALA A 113 -4.17 -0.34 -4.98
C ALA A 113 -4.02 -0.10 -3.48
N MET A 114 -2.81 -0.37 -2.96
CA MET A 114 -2.41 0.05 -1.63
C MET A 114 -1.77 1.44 -1.70
N ARG A 115 -2.15 2.34 -0.78
CA ARG A 115 -1.67 3.72 -0.74
C ARG A 115 -1.02 4.03 0.61
N LEU A 116 0.17 4.61 0.55
CA LEU A 116 0.86 5.19 1.70
C LEU A 116 0.69 6.71 1.68
N LYS A 117 0.22 7.28 2.78
CA LYS A 117 0.08 8.73 2.99
C LYS A 117 1.02 9.15 4.11
N THR A 118 1.94 10.06 3.83
CA THR A 118 2.92 10.56 4.81
C THR A 118 2.86 12.08 4.92
N ASN A 119 3.55 12.65 5.90
CA ASN A 119 3.76 14.09 6.03
C ASN A 119 5.07 14.57 5.38
N ILE A 120 5.70 13.75 4.53
CA ILE A 120 6.90 14.13 3.79
C ILE A 120 6.53 15.22 2.77
N ARG A 121 7.25 16.34 2.78
CA ARG A 121 7.05 17.43 1.84
C ARG A 121 7.65 17.07 0.48
N ASN A 122 6.81 16.61 -0.44
CA ASN A 122 7.17 16.31 -1.82
C ASN A 122 6.41 17.24 -2.79
N THR A 123 6.85 18.49 -2.87
CA THR A 123 6.13 19.54 -3.61
C THR A 123 6.37 19.50 -5.11
N ASP A 124 7.47 18.90 -5.56
CA ASP A 124 7.84 18.79 -6.98
C ASP A 124 7.38 17.49 -7.63
N GLY A 125 6.74 16.59 -6.86
CA GLY A 125 6.17 15.33 -7.33
C GLY A 125 7.24 14.31 -7.73
N THR A 126 8.43 14.40 -7.15
CA THR A 126 9.56 13.51 -7.44
C THR A 126 9.42 12.19 -6.67
N PHE A 127 9.70 11.06 -7.33
CA PHE A 127 9.77 9.75 -6.69
C PHE A 127 10.74 8.82 -7.43
N PHE A 128 11.02 7.66 -6.84
CA PHE A 128 11.95 6.69 -7.38
C PHE A 128 11.28 5.33 -7.55
N THR A 129 11.63 4.64 -8.62
CA THR A 129 11.21 3.25 -8.90
C THR A 129 12.44 2.47 -9.33
N ASP A 130 12.55 1.20 -8.96
CA ASP A 130 13.63 0.38 -9.50
C ASP A 130 13.41 0.05 -10.99
N LEU A 131 14.46 -0.42 -11.64
CA LEU A 131 14.41 -1.08 -12.94
C LEU A 131 14.90 -2.52 -12.76
N ASN A 132 13.95 -3.46 -12.73
CA ASN A 132 14.21 -4.89 -12.58
C ASN A 132 15.07 -5.23 -11.35
N GLY A 133 14.92 -4.47 -10.26
CA GLY A 133 15.69 -4.65 -9.02
C GLY A 133 17.17 -4.26 -9.08
N PHE A 134 17.65 -3.64 -10.17
CA PHE A 134 19.08 -3.34 -10.35
C PHE A 134 19.46 -1.90 -10.01
N GLN A 135 18.73 -0.92 -10.55
CA GLN A 135 19.02 0.50 -10.37
C GLN A 135 17.76 1.29 -10.02
N GLY A 136 17.91 2.31 -9.17
CA GLY A 136 16.85 3.29 -8.90
C GLY A 136 16.78 4.32 -10.03
N ILE A 137 15.58 4.52 -10.57
CA ILE A 137 15.31 5.52 -11.60
C ILE A 137 14.52 6.68 -10.99
N TYR A 138 14.97 7.89 -11.31
CA TYR A 138 14.28 9.13 -10.99
C TYR A 138 12.99 9.29 -11.84
N ARG A 139 11.87 9.58 -11.18
CA ARG A 139 10.57 9.84 -11.81
C ARG A 139 10.01 11.17 -11.30
N LYS A 140 9.24 11.86 -12.16
CA LYS A 140 8.52 13.09 -11.82
C LYS A 140 7.07 12.97 -12.25
N LYS A 141 6.13 13.24 -11.34
CA LYS A 141 4.70 13.28 -11.68
C LYS A 141 4.48 14.33 -12.78
N GLY A 142 3.80 13.94 -13.85
CA GLY A 142 3.40 14.87 -14.91
C GLY A 142 2.46 15.95 -14.36
N LYS A 143 2.47 17.13 -14.97
CA LYS A 143 1.47 18.16 -14.68
C LYS A 143 0.10 17.66 -15.14
N GLU A 144 -0.91 17.75 -14.28
CA GLU A 144 -2.29 17.57 -14.73
C GLU A 144 -2.59 18.61 -15.81
N ARG A 145 -3.05 18.17 -16.98
CA ARG A 145 -3.55 19.07 -18.00
C ARG A 145 -4.93 19.54 -17.52
N SER A 146 -5.03 20.84 -17.25
CA SER A 146 -6.28 21.55 -16.93
C SER A 146 -7.31 21.43 -18.04
#